data_AF-A0A519ZU75-F1
#
_entry.id   AF-A0A519ZU75-F1
#
_cell.length_a   1.000
_cell.length_b   1.000
_cell.length_c   1.000
_cell.angle_alpha   90.00
_cell.angle_beta   90.00
_cell.angle_gamma   90.00
#
_symmetry.space_group_name_H-M   'P 1'
#
loop_
_entity.id
_entity.type
_entity.pdbx_description
1 polymer ?
#
loop_
_entity_poly.entity_id
_entity_poly.type
_entity_poly.pdbx_seq_one_letter_code
_entity_poly.pdbx_strand_id
1 'polypeptide(L)'
;FIEKNAPLLEPWQREVVRIVRKIAQYFYPQRQTQVMNEGWATFWHYTLLNTMYDQGHLTDGIMLEWLQSHTNVVFQPPVGHRAYSGINPYALGFAMYTDLKRICEKPTPEDRVWFPDFAGSAEGAAPGDHAWLKTLDYAMRNFKDESFVGQFLSPKIMRDFRLFAIHDDEDESELEVAAIHDEAGYRALRESLSRQYDLSGREPNIQVWSVNLRGDRSLTLRHTQHNGRPLSDGTREVLKHVSRLWGFPVHLESVDHNANVRQQWTVVPATME
;
A
#
# COMPACT_ATOMS: atom_id res chain seq x y z
N PHE A 1 -15.89 7.48 17.27
CA PHE A 1 -16.79 8.56 17.75
C PHE A 1 -18.26 8.11 17.73
N ILE A 2 -18.80 7.74 16.57
CA ILE A 2 -20.22 7.36 16.37
C ILE A 2 -20.72 6.34 17.41
N GLU A 3 -20.00 5.22 17.61
CA GLU A 3 -20.31 4.19 18.63
C GLU A 3 -20.73 4.76 20.00
N LYS A 4 -20.03 5.81 20.45
CA LYS A 4 -20.19 6.38 21.78
C LYS A 4 -21.25 7.48 21.81
N ASN A 5 -21.29 8.31 20.76
CA ASN A 5 -22.00 9.59 20.79
C ASN A 5 -23.25 9.64 19.90
N ALA A 6 -23.48 8.66 19.03
CA ALA A 6 -24.66 8.66 18.17
C ALA A 6 -25.94 8.64 19.01
N PRO A 7 -26.89 9.59 18.84
CA PRO A 7 -28.00 9.73 19.77
C PRO A 7 -29.06 8.62 19.62
N LEU A 8 -29.24 8.11 18.41
CA LEU A 8 -30.35 7.21 18.06
C LEU A 8 -29.93 5.73 17.90
N LEU A 9 -28.65 5.39 18.08
CA LEU A 9 -28.20 4.00 17.96
C LEU A 9 -28.63 3.15 19.15
N GLU A 10 -29.30 2.04 18.85
CA GLU A 10 -29.68 1.00 19.80
C GLU A 10 -28.44 0.28 20.35
N PRO A 11 -28.53 -0.35 21.55
CA PRO A 11 -27.39 -1.02 22.18
C PRO A 11 -26.69 -2.05 21.28
N TRP A 12 -27.44 -2.86 20.53
CA TRP A 12 -26.85 -3.86 19.62
C TRP A 12 -26.18 -3.21 18.40
N GLN A 13 -26.72 -2.11 17.88
CA GLN A 13 -26.11 -1.39 16.75
C GLN A 13 -24.76 -0.79 17.15
N ARG A 14 -24.68 -0.25 18.38
CA ARG A 14 -23.41 0.22 18.95
C ARG A 14 -22.40 -0.91 19.06
N GLU A 15 -22.84 -2.10 19.46
CA GLU A 15 -21.98 -3.28 19.54
C GLU A 15 -21.42 -3.68 18.17
N VAL A 16 -22.25 -3.67 17.13
CA VAL A 16 -21.80 -3.94 15.75
C VAL A 16 -20.74 -2.92 15.32
N VAL A 17 -20.99 -1.61 15.53
CA VAL A 17 -20.01 -0.56 15.21
C VAL A 17 -18.70 -0.75 16.00
N ARG A 18 -18.80 -1.18 17.27
CA ARG A 18 -17.63 -1.49 18.12
C ARG A 18 -16.82 -2.66 17.58
N ILE A 19 -17.48 -3.74 17.15
CA ILE A 19 -16.84 -4.92 16.56
C ILE A 19 -16.10 -4.51 15.28
N VAL A 20 -16.77 -3.80 14.37
CA VAL A 20 -16.16 -3.32 13.13
C VAL A 20 -14.93 -2.45 13.42
N ARG A 21 -15.02 -1.54 14.39
CA ARG A 21 -13.88 -0.71 14.81
C ARG A 21 -12.72 -1.54 15.35
N LYS A 22 -12.98 -2.52 16.23
CA LYS A 22 -11.94 -3.38 16.80
C LYS A 22 -11.25 -4.21 15.72
N ILE A 23 -12.01 -4.78 14.79
CA ILE A 23 -11.49 -5.55 13.67
C ILE A 23 -10.63 -4.66 12.77
N ALA A 24 -11.11 -3.47 12.41
CA ALA A 24 -10.35 -2.52 11.58
C ALA A 24 -9.04 -2.10 12.26
N GLN A 25 -9.05 -1.88 13.58
CA GLN A 25 -7.85 -1.55 14.36
C GLN A 25 -6.87 -2.73 14.42
N TYR A 26 -7.37 -3.96 14.55
CA TYR A 26 -6.54 -5.16 14.54
C TYR A 26 -5.82 -5.36 13.20
N PHE A 27 -6.51 -5.12 12.08
CA PHE A 27 -5.96 -5.27 10.74
C PHE A 27 -5.20 -4.04 10.22
N TYR A 28 -5.21 -2.92 10.95
CA TYR A 28 -4.52 -1.71 10.53
C TYR A 28 -3.02 -1.92 10.25
N PRO A 29 -2.25 -2.63 11.11
CA PRO A 29 -0.83 -2.91 10.83
C PRO A 29 -0.60 -3.76 9.57
N GLN A 30 -1.49 -4.70 9.26
CA GLN A 30 -1.37 -5.56 8.08
C GLN A 30 -1.42 -4.75 6.78
N ARG A 31 -2.13 -3.63 6.78
CA ARG A 31 -2.22 -2.74 5.62
C ARG A 31 -0.91 -1.99 5.33
N GLN A 32 0.03 -1.93 6.28
CA GLN A 32 1.33 -1.29 6.07
C GLN A 32 2.40 -2.28 5.57
N THR A 33 2.08 -3.57 5.50
CA THR A 33 3.03 -4.64 5.18
C THR A 33 2.52 -5.54 4.07
N GLN A 34 1.62 -5.05 3.21
CA GLN A 34 1.01 -5.83 2.15
C GLN A 34 2.06 -6.33 1.15
N VAL A 35 2.91 -5.45 0.60
CA VAL A 35 3.96 -5.85 -0.36
C VAL A 35 4.94 -6.81 0.30
N MET A 36 5.37 -6.52 1.52
CA MET A 36 6.29 -7.37 2.26
C MET A 36 5.70 -8.75 2.55
N ASN A 37 4.47 -8.82 3.04
CA ASN A 37 3.83 -10.09 3.40
C ASN A 37 3.54 -10.94 2.16
N GLU A 38 2.94 -10.35 1.13
CA GLU A 38 2.61 -11.06 -0.11
C GLU A 38 3.89 -11.48 -0.86
N GLY A 39 4.91 -10.61 -0.87
CA GLY A 39 6.24 -10.90 -1.39
C GLY A 39 6.95 -12.01 -0.62
N TRP A 40 6.88 -12.01 0.70
CA TRP A 40 7.51 -13.02 1.55
C TRP A 40 6.89 -14.40 1.31
N ALA A 41 5.56 -14.47 1.28
CA ALA A 41 4.84 -15.71 1.00
C ALA A 41 5.19 -16.26 -0.39
N THR A 42 5.14 -15.42 -1.43
CA THR A 42 5.46 -15.84 -2.80
C THR A 42 6.93 -16.24 -2.95
N PHE A 43 7.86 -15.51 -2.33
CA PHE A 43 9.28 -15.85 -2.31
C PHE A 43 9.54 -17.22 -1.68
N TRP A 44 8.94 -17.52 -0.53
CA TRP A 44 9.13 -18.80 0.14
C TRP A 44 8.42 -19.94 -0.57
N HIS A 45 7.20 -19.74 -1.07
CA HIS A 45 6.55 -20.75 -1.90
C HIS A 45 7.40 -21.11 -3.12
N TYR A 46 7.93 -20.10 -3.82
CA TYR A 46 8.85 -20.31 -4.92
C TYR A 46 10.12 -21.05 -4.48
N THR A 47 10.79 -20.55 -3.44
CA THR A 47 12.08 -21.09 -2.99
C THR A 47 11.95 -22.53 -2.51
N LEU A 48 10.96 -22.83 -1.67
CA LEU A 48 10.78 -24.16 -1.10
C LEU A 48 10.37 -25.18 -2.17
N LEU A 49 9.42 -24.85 -3.04
CA LEU A 49 8.95 -25.79 -4.04
C LEU A 49 10.00 -26.09 -5.11
N ASN A 50 10.75 -25.08 -5.57
CA ASN A 50 11.91 -25.33 -6.44
C ASN A 50 12.97 -26.18 -5.73
N THR A 51 13.28 -25.88 -4.46
CA THR A 51 14.27 -26.67 -3.69
C THR A 51 13.83 -28.13 -3.53
N MET A 52 12.56 -28.38 -3.21
CA MET A 52 12.02 -29.73 -3.09
C MET A 52 12.03 -30.46 -4.44
N TYR A 53 11.76 -29.76 -5.54
CA TYR A 53 11.87 -30.31 -6.88
C TYR A 53 13.32 -30.69 -7.23
N ASP A 54 14.28 -29.78 -6.99
CA ASP A 54 15.70 -30.01 -7.23
C ASP A 54 16.26 -31.19 -6.40
N GLN A 55 15.69 -31.43 -5.21
CA GLN A 55 16.02 -32.56 -4.34
C GLN A 55 15.29 -33.87 -4.72
N GLY A 56 14.44 -33.84 -5.76
CA GLY A 56 13.70 -35.01 -6.23
C GLY A 56 12.50 -35.39 -5.36
N HIS A 57 12.01 -34.49 -4.51
CA HIS A 57 10.83 -34.72 -3.66
C HIS A 57 9.49 -34.40 -4.36
N LEU A 58 9.51 -33.69 -5.49
CA LEU A 58 8.33 -33.31 -6.26
C LEU A 58 8.39 -33.86 -7.68
N THR A 59 7.22 -34.14 -8.27
CA THR A 59 7.09 -34.60 -9.65
C THR A 59 6.94 -33.43 -10.62
N ASP A 60 7.30 -33.64 -11.88
CA ASP A 60 7.11 -32.65 -12.96
C ASP A 60 5.67 -32.16 -13.07
N GLY A 61 4.69 -33.05 -12.87
CA GLY A 61 3.27 -32.70 -12.93
C GLY A 61 2.86 -31.66 -11.88
N ILE A 62 3.28 -31.87 -10.63
CA ILE A 62 3.05 -30.90 -9.55
C ILE A 62 3.76 -29.58 -9.87
N MET A 63 4.97 -29.66 -10.43
CA MET A 63 5.76 -28.48 -10.76
C MET A 63 5.10 -27.63 -11.84
N LEU A 64 4.50 -28.24 -12.87
CA LEU A 64 3.76 -27.54 -13.92
C LEU A 64 2.51 -26.82 -13.38
N GLU A 65 1.72 -27.51 -12.54
CA GLU A 65 0.54 -26.91 -11.90
C GLU A 65 0.93 -25.72 -11.00
N TRP A 66 1.99 -25.90 -10.23
CA TRP A 66 2.50 -24.84 -9.37
C TRP A 66 3.02 -23.65 -10.17
N LEU A 67 3.82 -23.86 -11.23
CA LEU A 67 4.34 -22.79 -12.09
C LEU A 67 3.22 -21.97 -12.71
N GLN A 68 2.14 -22.63 -13.15
CA GLN A 68 0.96 -21.95 -13.67
C GLN A 68 0.31 -21.06 -12.59
N SER A 69 0.10 -21.60 -11.39
CA SER A 69 -0.47 -20.86 -10.26
C SER A 69 0.39 -19.67 -9.85
N HIS A 70 1.70 -19.89 -9.67
CA HIS A 70 2.65 -18.85 -9.27
C HIS A 70 2.69 -17.72 -10.31
N THR A 71 2.82 -18.05 -11.60
CA THR A 71 2.88 -17.06 -12.68
C THR A 71 1.62 -16.20 -12.70
N ASN A 72 0.44 -16.79 -12.48
CA ASN A 72 -0.81 -16.04 -12.41
C ASN A 72 -0.85 -15.05 -11.23
N VAL A 73 -0.31 -15.43 -10.07
CA VAL A 73 -0.29 -14.59 -8.86
C VAL A 73 0.69 -13.43 -9.02
N VAL A 74 1.87 -13.67 -9.58
CA VAL A 74 2.92 -12.64 -9.73
C VAL A 74 2.83 -11.88 -11.06
N PHE A 75 1.81 -12.12 -11.87
CA PHE A 75 1.64 -11.42 -13.13
C PHE A 75 1.39 -9.92 -12.87
N GLN A 76 2.24 -9.07 -13.43
CA GLN A 76 2.06 -7.62 -13.48
C GLN A 76 1.53 -7.23 -14.88
N PRO A 77 0.25 -6.84 -15.01
CA PRO A 77 -0.25 -6.33 -16.28
C PRO A 77 0.52 -5.07 -16.71
N PRO A 78 0.81 -4.90 -18.01
CA PRO A 78 1.42 -3.67 -18.51
C PRO A 78 0.43 -2.50 -18.47
N VAL A 79 0.98 -1.28 -18.46
CA VAL A 79 0.19 -0.04 -18.57
C VAL A 79 -0.60 -0.07 -19.88
N GLY A 80 -1.93 0.02 -19.80
CA GLY A 80 -2.86 -0.10 -20.93
C GLY A 80 -3.64 -1.42 -20.98
N HIS A 81 -3.25 -2.44 -20.20
CA HIS A 81 -4.04 -3.66 -20.07
C HIS A 81 -5.32 -3.40 -19.24
N ARG A 82 -6.46 -3.99 -19.62
CA ARG A 82 -7.76 -3.79 -18.92
C ARG A 82 -7.72 -4.16 -17.43
N ALA A 83 -6.92 -5.16 -17.08
CA ALA A 83 -6.74 -5.62 -15.70
C ALA A 83 -5.69 -4.82 -14.91
N TYR A 84 -5.07 -3.79 -15.50
CA TYR A 84 -4.12 -2.94 -14.79
C TYR A 84 -4.84 -2.11 -13.73
N SER A 85 -4.42 -2.27 -12.47
CA SER A 85 -4.98 -1.54 -11.31
C SER A 85 -3.88 -0.98 -10.41
N GLY A 86 -2.69 -0.75 -10.97
CA GLY A 86 -1.49 -0.36 -10.26
C GLY A 86 -0.47 -1.49 -10.18
N ILE A 87 0.46 -1.35 -9.24
CA ILE A 87 1.53 -2.33 -9.01
C ILE A 87 0.97 -3.49 -8.18
N ASN A 88 1.07 -4.69 -8.73
CA ASN A 88 0.73 -5.93 -8.05
C ASN A 88 1.71 -6.16 -6.88
N PRO A 89 1.23 -6.19 -5.61
CA PRO A 89 2.09 -6.36 -4.45
C PRO A 89 2.83 -7.70 -4.46
N TYR A 90 2.23 -8.76 -5.01
CA TYR A 90 2.88 -10.06 -5.18
C TYR A 90 4.05 -9.98 -6.14
N ALA A 91 3.86 -9.32 -7.29
CA ALA A 91 4.89 -9.17 -8.31
C ALA A 91 6.08 -8.36 -7.78
N LEU A 92 5.81 -7.18 -7.20
CA LEU A 92 6.85 -6.30 -6.67
C LEU A 92 7.58 -6.95 -5.48
N GLY A 93 6.84 -7.47 -4.51
CA GLY A 93 7.41 -8.08 -3.31
C GLY A 93 8.27 -9.29 -3.65
N PHE A 94 7.79 -10.18 -4.54
CA PHE A 94 8.56 -11.33 -5.01
C PHE A 94 9.86 -10.90 -5.69
N ALA A 95 9.79 -9.91 -6.60
CA ALA A 95 10.94 -9.39 -7.30
C ALA A 95 11.97 -8.78 -6.34
N MET A 96 11.51 -8.00 -5.35
CA MET A 96 12.38 -7.39 -4.35
C MET A 96 13.09 -8.42 -3.47
N TYR A 97 12.39 -9.43 -2.93
CA TYR A 97 13.05 -10.47 -2.12
C TYR A 97 14.01 -11.34 -2.93
N THR A 98 13.63 -11.67 -4.17
CA THR A 98 14.49 -12.41 -5.10
C THR A 98 15.76 -11.62 -5.42
N ASP A 99 15.63 -10.32 -5.67
CA ASP A 99 16.76 -9.45 -5.94
C ASP A 99 17.62 -9.23 -4.71
N LEU A 100 17.02 -9.11 -3.52
CA LEU A 100 17.76 -8.99 -2.26
C LEU A 100 18.64 -10.21 -2.01
N LYS A 101 18.11 -11.42 -2.24
CA LYS A 101 18.91 -12.67 -2.19
C LYS A 101 20.03 -12.62 -3.23
N ARG A 102 19.74 -12.26 -4.49
CA ARG A 102 20.73 -12.14 -5.55
C ARG A 102 21.84 -11.15 -5.19
N ILE A 103 21.51 -9.98 -4.63
CA ILE A 103 22.50 -8.96 -4.22
C ILE A 103 23.43 -9.51 -3.13
N CYS A 104 22.92 -10.31 -2.21
CA CYS A 104 23.74 -10.95 -1.19
C CYS A 104 24.70 -11.99 -1.80
N GLU A 105 24.24 -12.80 -2.76
CA GLU A 105 25.01 -13.93 -3.32
C GLU A 105 25.93 -13.55 -4.48
N LYS A 106 25.44 -12.71 -5.40
CA LYS A 106 26.05 -12.36 -6.70
C LYS A 106 25.80 -10.88 -7.03
N PRO A 107 26.39 -9.94 -6.26
CA PRO A 107 26.22 -8.51 -6.51
C PRO A 107 26.90 -8.06 -7.81
N THR A 108 26.29 -7.11 -8.49
CA THR A 108 26.90 -6.33 -9.57
C THR A 108 27.65 -5.10 -9.01
N PRO A 109 28.49 -4.42 -9.80
CA PRO A 109 29.10 -3.15 -9.37
C PRO A 109 28.07 -2.10 -8.95
N GLU A 110 26.93 -2.03 -9.66
CA GLU A 110 25.84 -1.12 -9.32
C GLU A 110 25.22 -1.46 -7.95
N ASP A 111 25.02 -2.75 -7.66
CA ASP A 111 24.48 -3.18 -6.36
C ASP A 111 25.42 -2.80 -5.20
N ARG A 112 26.74 -2.88 -5.40
CA ARG A 112 27.72 -2.48 -4.39
C ARG A 112 27.72 -0.98 -4.10
N VAL A 113 27.38 -0.16 -5.10
CA VAL A 113 27.22 1.29 -4.92
C VAL A 113 25.93 1.61 -4.17
N TRP A 114 24.83 0.92 -4.50
CA TRP A 114 23.51 1.19 -3.92
C TRP A 114 23.29 0.55 -2.54
N PHE A 115 23.93 -0.59 -2.27
CA PHE A 115 23.73 -1.38 -1.07
C PHE A 115 25.07 -1.81 -0.44
N PRO A 116 25.95 -0.86 -0.09
CA PRO A 116 27.29 -1.17 0.41
C PRO A 116 27.29 -2.03 1.68
N ASP A 117 26.21 -1.96 2.47
CA ASP A 117 26.12 -2.64 3.76
C ASP A 117 25.91 -4.16 3.64
N PHE A 118 25.32 -4.65 2.55
CA PHE A 118 24.96 -6.08 2.40
C PHE A 118 25.25 -6.70 1.04
N ALA A 119 25.61 -5.91 0.02
CA ALA A 119 25.97 -6.44 -1.29
C ALA A 119 27.20 -7.36 -1.20
N GLY A 120 27.01 -8.64 -1.55
CA GLY A 120 28.04 -9.67 -1.41
C GLY A 120 28.21 -10.24 0.00
N SER A 121 27.28 -9.96 0.93
CA SER A 121 27.32 -10.51 2.29
C SER A 121 27.26 -12.05 2.37
N ALA A 122 26.82 -12.70 1.29
CA ALA A 122 26.78 -14.16 1.15
C ALA A 122 27.75 -14.67 0.07
N GLU A 123 28.62 -13.83 -0.46
CA GLU A 123 29.56 -14.20 -1.51
C GLU A 123 30.60 -15.20 -0.98
N GLY A 124 30.75 -16.34 -1.66
CA GLY A 124 31.65 -17.42 -1.24
C GLY A 124 31.13 -18.29 -0.09
N ALA A 125 29.93 -18.04 0.44
CA ALA A 125 29.29 -18.94 1.40
C ALA A 125 28.92 -20.28 0.75
N ALA A 126 28.93 -21.37 1.52
CA ALA A 126 28.48 -22.66 0.99
C ALA A 126 26.96 -22.60 0.72
N PRO A 127 26.44 -23.26 -0.34
CA PRO A 127 25.01 -23.21 -0.67
C PRO A 127 24.06 -23.58 0.47
N GLY A 128 24.49 -24.46 1.40
CA GLY A 128 23.71 -24.88 2.57
C GLY A 128 23.73 -23.89 3.75
N ASP A 129 24.62 -22.90 3.75
CA ASP A 129 24.72 -21.94 4.85
C ASP A 129 23.65 -20.84 4.76
N HIS A 130 23.05 -20.68 3.58
CA HIS A 130 21.99 -19.70 3.30
C HIS A 130 22.29 -18.31 3.90
N ALA A 131 23.53 -17.83 3.77
CA ALA A 131 24.01 -16.62 4.45
C ALA A 131 23.18 -15.36 4.12
N TRP A 132 22.53 -15.33 2.95
CA TRP A 132 21.59 -14.28 2.53
C TRP A 132 20.33 -14.18 3.42
N LEU A 133 19.97 -15.24 4.16
CA LEU A 133 18.82 -15.24 5.06
C LEU A 133 18.93 -14.16 6.14
N LYS A 134 20.15 -13.83 6.58
CA LYS A 134 20.36 -12.78 7.59
C LYS A 134 19.82 -11.43 7.12
N THR A 135 20.09 -11.07 5.86
CA THR A 135 19.62 -9.82 5.26
C THR A 135 18.10 -9.83 5.09
N LEU A 136 17.54 -10.95 4.64
CA LEU A 136 16.09 -11.10 4.44
C LEU A 136 15.31 -11.10 5.76
N ASP A 137 15.81 -11.79 6.79
CA ASP A 137 15.23 -11.78 8.14
C ASP A 137 15.31 -10.38 8.77
N TYR A 138 16.43 -9.67 8.59
CA TYR A 138 16.56 -8.28 9.03
C TYR A 138 15.55 -7.36 8.34
N ALA A 139 15.37 -7.49 7.02
CA ALA A 139 14.39 -6.73 6.28
C ALA A 139 12.95 -7.02 6.77
N MET A 140 12.60 -8.30 6.95
CA MET A 140 11.25 -8.70 7.37
C MET A 140 10.90 -8.25 8.79
N ARG A 141 11.88 -8.21 9.71
CA ARG A 141 11.63 -7.85 11.12
C ARG A 141 11.53 -6.35 11.37
N ASN A 142 12.22 -5.53 10.59
CA ASN A 142 12.48 -4.13 10.95
C ASN A 142 11.81 -3.11 10.03
N PHE A 143 11.18 -3.54 8.93
CA PHE A 143 10.61 -2.65 7.92
C PHE A 143 9.12 -2.89 7.69
N LYS A 144 8.47 -1.86 7.14
CA LYS A 144 7.11 -1.86 6.58
C LYS A 144 7.19 -1.54 5.09
N ASP A 145 6.12 -1.68 4.31
CA ASP A 145 6.15 -1.54 2.84
C ASP A 145 6.86 -0.26 2.36
N GLU A 146 6.49 0.90 2.92
CA GLU A 146 7.13 2.18 2.65
C GLU A 146 8.65 2.11 2.84
N SER A 147 9.11 1.73 4.04
CA SER A 147 10.54 1.70 4.35
C SER A 147 11.26 0.54 3.65
N PHE A 148 10.58 -0.55 3.34
CA PHE A 148 11.12 -1.66 2.58
C PHE A 148 11.41 -1.26 1.13
N VAL A 149 10.46 -0.60 0.47
CA VAL A 149 10.68 0.02 -0.85
C VAL A 149 11.76 1.08 -0.75
N GLY A 150 11.66 1.98 0.22
CA GLY A 150 12.61 3.06 0.46
C GLY A 150 14.03 2.60 0.77
N GLN A 151 14.24 1.37 1.26
CA GLN A 151 15.56 0.83 1.65
C GLN A 151 16.10 -0.27 0.75
N PHE A 152 15.26 -1.04 0.06
CA PHE A 152 15.68 -2.24 -0.68
C PHE A 152 15.31 -2.26 -2.17
N LEU A 153 14.53 -1.29 -2.67
CA LEU A 153 14.22 -1.24 -4.11
C LEU A 153 15.48 -0.92 -4.91
N SER A 154 15.91 -1.86 -5.76
CA SER A 154 17.13 -1.72 -6.56
C SER A 154 16.89 -1.05 -7.92
N PRO A 155 17.93 -0.41 -8.50
CA PRO A 155 17.90 0.04 -9.89
C PRO A 155 17.51 -1.04 -10.88
N LYS A 156 17.97 -2.28 -10.66
CA LYS A 156 17.62 -3.43 -11.49
C LYS A 156 16.11 -3.65 -11.53
N ILE A 157 15.45 -3.71 -10.37
CA ILE A 157 14.00 -3.90 -10.31
C ILE A 157 13.26 -2.71 -10.95
N MET A 158 13.72 -1.48 -10.72
CA MET A 158 13.12 -0.30 -11.37
C MET A 158 13.17 -0.38 -12.89
N ARG A 159 14.27 -0.90 -13.47
CA ARG A 159 14.40 -1.16 -14.91
C ARG A 159 13.53 -2.32 -15.39
N ASP A 160 13.52 -3.44 -14.66
CA ASP A 160 12.75 -4.63 -15.03
C ASP A 160 11.24 -4.31 -15.11
N PHE A 161 10.75 -3.52 -14.15
CA PHE A 161 9.35 -3.06 -14.10
C PHE A 161 9.09 -1.83 -15.00
N ARG A 162 10.13 -1.27 -15.62
CA ARG A 162 10.07 -0.05 -16.44
C ARG A 162 9.38 1.11 -15.70
N LEU A 163 9.73 1.31 -14.44
CA LEU A 163 9.09 2.32 -13.60
C LEU A 163 9.34 3.73 -14.14
N PHE A 164 8.33 4.58 -14.00
CA PHE A 164 8.41 6.02 -14.23
C PHE A 164 7.45 6.72 -13.26
N ALA A 165 7.73 7.98 -12.93
CA ALA A 165 6.87 8.82 -12.11
C ALA A 165 6.24 9.90 -12.98
N ILE A 166 4.94 10.08 -12.83
CA ILE A 166 4.20 11.21 -13.41
C ILE A 166 4.01 12.24 -12.32
N HIS A 167 4.31 13.49 -12.64
CA HIS A 167 3.84 14.65 -11.89
C HIS A 167 2.60 15.20 -12.61
N ASP A 168 1.53 15.33 -11.84
CA ASP A 168 0.21 15.79 -12.29
C ASP A 168 -0.10 17.02 -11.44
N ASP A 169 0.16 18.20 -12.01
CA ASP A 169 -0.16 19.49 -11.42
C ASP A 169 -1.50 19.97 -11.99
N GLU A 170 -2.45 20.29 -11.11
CA GLU A 170 -3.79 20.74 -11.50
C GLU A 170 -3.75 22.09 -12.26
N ASP A 171 -2.70 22.89 -12.05
CA ASP A 171 -2.50 24.16 -12.75
C ASP A 171 -1.86 23.99 -14.14
N GLU A 172 -1.37 22.79 -14.50
CA GLU A 172 -0.74 22.49 -15.78
C GLU A 172 -1.62 21.62 -16.69
N SER A 173 -1.62 21.92 -18.00
CA SER A 173 -2.43 21.18 -18.98
C SER A 173 -1.79 19.88 -19.48
N GLU A 174 -0.52 19.67 -19.19
CA GLU A 174 0.27 18.52 -19.64
C GLU A 174 0.81 17.75 -18.45
N LEU A 175 0.90 16.42 -18.58
CA LEU A 175 1.51 15.56 -17.56
C LEU A 175 3.01 15.52 -17.74
N GLU A 176 3.77 15.80 -16.69
CA GLU A 176 5.23 15.73 -16.71
C GLU A 176 5.72 14.34 -16.28
N VAL A 177 6.64 13.74 -17.04
CA VAL A 177 7.38 12.56 -16.60
C VAL A 177 8.55 12.99 -15.71
N ALA A 178 8.29 13.10 -14.42
CA ALA A 178 9.25 13.63 -13.44
C ALA A 178 10.49 12.73 -13.22
N ALA A 179 10.35 11.42 -13.43
CA ALA A 179 11.48 10.49 -13.31
C ALA A 179 11.25 9.22 -14.14
N ILE A 180 12.34 8.63 -14.63
CA ILE A 180 12.34 7.34 -15.32
C ILE A 180 13.40 6.42 -14.71
N HIS A 181 13.43 5.15 -15.14
CA HIS A 181 14.31 4.11 -14.62
C HIS A 181 15.75 4.21 -15.15
N ASP A 182 16.37 5.38 -14.98
CA ASP A 182 17.76 5.69 -15.28
C ASP A 182 18.53 6.17 -14.05
N GLU A 183 19.84 6.40 -14.18
CA GLU A 183 20.73 6.77 -13.07
C GLU A 183 20.27 8.02 -12.32
N ALA A 184 19.75 9.01 -13.03
CA ALA A 184 19.26 10.25 -12.43
C ALA A 184 17.90 10.05 -11.72
N GLY A 185 17.02 9.22 -12.30
CA GLY A 185 15.66 9.02 -11.82
C GLY A 185 15.50 7.98 -10.72
N TYR A 186 16.44 7.03 -10.54
CA TYR A 186 16.28 5.94 -9.56
C TYR A 186 15.95 6.40 -8.14
N ARG A 187 16.59 7.47 -7.65
CA ARG A 187 16.31 8.00 -6.31
C ARG A 187 14.90 8.56 -6.21
N ALA A 188 14.50 9.37 -7.19
CA ALA A 188 13.17 9.97 -7.26
C ALA A 188 12.06 8.91 -7.42
N LEU A 189 12.30 7.87 -8.24
CA LEU A 189 11.38 6.74 -8.40
C LEU A 189 11.19 5.97 -7.10
N ARG A 190 12.29 5.64 -6.42
CA ARG A 190 12.24 4.91 -5.15
C ARG A 190 11.53 5.71 -4.07
N GLU A 191 11.79 7.02 -3.98
CA GLU A 191 11.09 7.91 -3.06
C GLU A 191 9.59 8.05 -3.42
N SER A 192 9.27 8.19 -4.70
CA SER A 192 7.88 8.27 -5.18
C SER A 192 7.11 6.99 -4.87
N LEU A 193 7.68 5.82 -5.17
CA LEU A 193 7.05 4.54 -4.89
C LEU A 193 6.93 4.28 -3.38
N SER A 194 7.96 4.60 -2.59
CA SER A 194 7.92 4.54 -1.13
C SER A 194 6.72 5.32 -0.58
N ARG A 195 6.55 6.58 -1.02
CA ARG A 195 5.42 7.44 -0.61
C ARG A 195 4.05 6.89 -1.03
N GLN A 196 3.95 6.12 -2.12
CA GLN A 196 2.67 5.49 -2.50
C GLN A 196 2.24 4.40 -1.50
N TYR A 197 3.19 3.79 -0.80
CA TYR A 197 2.91 2.80 0.25
C TYR A 197 2.75 3.42 1.65
N ASP A 198 2.95 4.73 1.81
CA ASP A 198 2.62 5.41 3.05
C ASP A 198 1.09 5.51 3.22
N LEU A 199 0.59 4.85 4.26
CA LEU A 199 -0.83 4.86 4.62
C LEU A 199 -1.36 6.26 4.89
N SER A 200 -0.53 7.15 5.46
CA SER A 200 -0.93 8.53 5.73
C SER A 200 -1.21 9.31 4.45
N GLY A 201 -0.54 8.97 3.34
CA GLY A 201 -0.80 9.55 2.02
C GLY A 201 -1.94 8.88 1.24
N ARG A 202 -2.32 7.65 1.60
CA ARG A 202 -3.36 6.86 0.91
C ARG A 202 -4.74 7.03 1.54
N GLU A 203 -4.82 7.22 2.85
CA GLU A 203 -6.10 7.36 3.56
C GLU A 203 -6.50 8.83 3.71
N PRO A 204 -7.76 9.19 3.41
CA PRO A 204 -8.23 10.55 3.63
C PRO A 204 -8.25 10.87 5.13
N ASN A 205 -7.63 11.98 5.52
CA ASN A 205 -7.62 12.45 6.89
C ASN A 205 -8.94 13.15 7.22
N ILE A 206 -9.92 12.38 7.71
CA ILE A 206 -11.25 12.88 8.09
C ILE A 206 -11.43 12.82 9.61
N GLN A 207 -11.79 13.96 10.19
CA GLN A 207 -11.98 14.10 11.63
C GLN A 207 -13.38 14.60 11.96
N VAL A 208 -13.87 14.25 13.15
CA VAL A 208 -15.07 14.86 13.71
C VAL A 208 -14.68 16.25 14.18
N TRP A 209 -15.22 17.28 13.52
CA TRP A 209 -14.88 18.67 13.79
C TRP A 209 -15.79 19.28 14.86
N SER A 210 -17.11 19.11 14.71
CA SER A 210 -18.07 19.65 15.65
C SER A 210 -19.40 18.90 15.62
N VAL A 211 -20.21 19.06 16.67
CA VAL A 211 -21.58 18.55 16.76
C VAL A 211 -22.49 19.68 17.25
N ASN A 212 -23.59 19.94 16.53
CA ASN A 212 -24.56 20.96 16.90
C ASN A 212 -25.52 20.48 18.01
N LEU A 213 -25.03 20.40 19.24
CA LEU A 213 -25.81 19.88 20.38
C LEU A 213 -27.05 20.72 20.74
N ARG A 214 -27.09 22.00 20.36
CA ARG A 214 -28.17 22.94 20.72
C ARG A 214 -29.21 23.16 19.63
N GLY A 215 -28.93 22.72 18.40
CA GLY A 215 -29.82 22.88 17.26
C GLY A 215 -30.28 21.53 16.70
N ASP A 216 -30.01 21.34 15.42
CA ASP A 216 -30.45 20.19 14.62
C ASP A 216 -29.65 18.89 14.87
N ARG A 217 -28.70 18.91 15.82
CA ARG A 217 -27.80 17.78 16.13
C ARG A 217 -26.95 17.36 14.93
N SER A 218 -26.72 18.26 13.98
CA SER A 218 -25.84 17.99 12.83
C SER A 218 -24.41 17.67 13.28
N LEU A 219 -23.77 16.76 12.55
CA LEU A 219 -22.37 16.39 12.71
C LEU A 219 -21.55 17.04 11.60
N THR A 220 -20.52 17.80 11.96
CA THR A 220 -19.56 18.33 11.00
C THR A 220 -18.30 17.48 11.02
N LEU A 221 -17.95 16.94 9.86
CA LEU A 221 -16.69 16.28 9.58
C LEU A 221 -15.77 17.24 8.82
N ARG A 222 -14.47 17.14 9.06
CA ARG A 222 -13.46 17.90 8.33
C ARG A 222 -12.44 16.97 7.73
N HIS A 223 -12.27 17.05 6.42
CA HIS A 223 -11.19 16.44 5.66
C HIS A 223 -10.06 17.45 5.46
N THR A 224 -8.82 17.08 5.76
CA THR A 224 -7.64 17.89 5.43
C THR A 224 -6.96 17.30 4.19
N GLN A 225 -6.91 18.07 3.11
CA GLN A 225 -6.26 17.64 1.88
C GLN A 225 -4.75 17.47 2.09
N HIS A 226 -4.22 16.36 1.60
CA HIS A 226 -2.78 16.10 1.55
C HIS A 226 -2.29 16.31 0.11
N ASN A 227 -1.31 17.20 -0.08
CA ASN A 227 -0.81 17.61 -1.40
C ASN A 227 -1.93 18.06 -2.37
N GLY A 228 -2.89 18.83 -1.87
CA GLY A 228 -4.02 19.33 -2.69
C GLY A 228 -5.01 18.26 -3.14
N ARG A 229 -4.79 16.97 -2.84
CA ARG A 229 -5.63 15.89 -3.35
C ARG A 229 -7.06 15.97 -2.80
N PRO A 230 -8.08 16.10 -3.67
CA PRO A 230 -9.48 16.13 -3.25
C PRO A 230 -10.00 14.74 -2.88
N LEU A 231 -11.18 14.70 -2.26
CA LEU A 231 -11.91 13.44 -2.09
C LEU A 231 -12.57 13.02 -3.41
N SER A 232 -12.75 11.71 -3.60
CA SER A 232 -13.33 11.16 -4.83
C SER A 232 -14.85 11.40 -4.94
N ASP A 233 -15.40 11.19 -6.14
CA ASP A 233 -16.83 11.35 -6.43
C ASP A 233 -17.74 10.44 -5.57
N GLY A 234 -17.19 9.33 -5.04
CA GLY A 234 -17.89 8.42 -4.14
C GLY A 234 -18.17 8.98 -2.74
N THR A 235 -17.65 10.17 -2.41
CA THR A 235 -17.75 10.80 -1.09
C THR A 235 -19.19 10.91 -0.60
N ARG A 236 -20.10 11.33 -1.48
CA ARG A 236 -21.52 11.52 -1.11
C ARG A 236 -22.18 10.20 -0.70
N GLU A 237 -21.88 9.10 -1.38
CA GLU A 237 -22.44 7.78 -1.06
C GLU A 237 -21.93 7.27 0.30
N VAL A 238 -20.64 7.45 0.59
CA VAL A 238 -20.07 7.12 1.91
C VAL A 238 -20.73 7.95 3.02
N LEU A 239 -20.94 9.25 2.79
CA LEU A 239 -21.59 10.13 3.74
C LEU A 239 -23.05 9.75 4.05
N LYS A 240 -23.79 9.15 3.10
CA LYS A 240 -25.14 8.61 3.38
C LYS A 240 -25.10 7.55 4.48
N HIS A 241 -24.08 6.68 4.50
CA HIS A 241 -23.94 5.68 5.55
C HIS A 241 -23.56 6.31 6.89
N VAL A 242 -22.72 7.35 6.89
CA VAL A 242 -22.41 8.09 8.11
C VAL A 242 -23.66 8.78 8.67
N SER A 243 -24.43 9.45 7.82
CA SER A 243 -25.69 10.09 8.20
C SER A 243 -26.71 9.08 8.71
N ARG A 244 -26.81 7.89 8.10
CA ARG A 244 -27.66 6.80 8.60
C ARG A 244 -27.25 6.32 10.00
N LEU A 245 -25.95 6.21 10.29
CA LEU A 245 -25.48 5.81 11.62
C LEU A 245 -25.62 6.94 12.66
N TRP A 246 -25.51 8.19 12.23
CA TRP A 246 -25.64 9.36 13.10
C TRP A 246 -27.10 9.70 13.43
N GLY A 247 -27.99 9.57 12.45
CA GLY A 247 -29.43 9.83 12.54
C GLY A 247 -29.86 11.29 12.33
N PHE A 248 -28.91 12.20 12.07
CA PHE A 248 -29.14 13.63 11.83
C PHE A 248 -28.30 14.10 10.62
N PRO A 249 -28.46 15.35 10.14
CA PRO A 249 -27.65 15.87 9.04
C PRO A 249 -26.14 15.75 9.32
N VAL A 250 -25.39 15.44 8.27
CA VAL A 250 -23.92 15.36 8.30
C VAL A 250 -23.37 16.32 7.25
N HIS A 251 -22.51 17.23 7.70
CA HIS A 251 -21.72 18.11 6.86
C HIS A 251 -20.30 17.58 6.76
N LEU A 252 -19.70 17.64 5.58
CA LEU A 252 -18.27 17.37 5.38
C LEU A 252 -17.65 18.58 4.70
N GLU A 253 -16.62 19.15 5.32
CA GLU A 253 -15.79 20.20 4.76
C GLU A 253 -14.42 19.62 4.37
N SER A 254 -14.01 19.76 3.12
CA SER A 254 -12.63 19.50 2.69
C SER A 254 -11.86 20.81 2.68
N VAL A 255 -10.79 20.88 3.46
CA VAL A 255 -9.96 22.07 3.60
C VAL A 255 -8.55 21.83 3.05
N ASP A 256 -7.94 22.88 2.50
CA ASP A 256 -6.52 22.89 2.15
C ASP A 256 -5.61 23.12 3.37
N HIS A 257 -4.30 23.12 3.14
CA HIS A 257 -3.28 23.43 4.16
C HIS A 257 -3.45 24.78 4.87
N ASN A 258 -4.12 25.75 4.24
CA ASN A 258 -4.39 27.08 4.79
C ASN A 258 -5.77 27.16 5.47
N ALA A 259 -6.42 26.01 5.68
CA ALA A 259 -7.76 25.87 6.23
C ALA A 259 -8.86 26.52 5.37
N ASN A 260 -8.61 26.79 4.09
CA ASN A 260 -9.66 27.24 3.18
C ASN A 260 -10.53 26.07 2.75
N VAL A 261 -11.85 26.24 2.80
CA VAL A 261 -12.80 25.22 2.33
C VAL A 261 -12.75 25.14 0.81
N ARG A 262 -12.39 23.98 0.28
CA ARG A 262 -12.31 23.69 -1.15
C ARG A 262 -13.54 22.95 -1.66
N GLN A 263 -14.07 22.03 -0.86
CA GLN A 263 -15.27 21.26 -1.21
C GLN A 263 -16.14 21.09 0.04
N GLN A 264 -17.45 21.05 -0.16
CA GLN A 264 -18.40 20.84 0.93
C GLN A 264 -19.53 19.93 0.49
N TRP A 265 -19.93 19.03 1.38
CA TRP A 265 -21.08 18.15 1.19
C TRP A 265 -22.00 18.24 2.39
N THR A 266 -23.30 18.11 2.12
CA THR A 266 -24.32 17.93 3.16
C THR A 266 -25.18 16.75 2.79
N VAL A 267 -25.37 15.84 3.73
CA VAL A 267 -26.29 14.70 3.60
C VAL A 267 -27.27 14.71 4.76
N VAL A 268 -28.55 14.64 4.42
CA VAL A 268 -29.66 14.56 5.39
C VAL A 268 -30.16 13.12 5.42
N PRO A 269 -30.51 12.55 6.59
CA PRO A 269 -31.07 11.21 6.66
C PRO A 269 -32.42 11.16 5.94
N ALA A 270 -32.70 10.07 5.21
CA ALA A 270 -33.98 9.86 4.52
C ALA A 270 -35.20 9.81 5.46
N THR A 271 -35.00 9.64 6.77
CA THR A 271 -36.06 9.71 7.78
C THR A 271 -36.49 11.15 8.11
N MET A 272 -35.82 12.16 7.54
CA MET A 272 -36.10 13.60 7.71
C MET A 272 -36.51 14.31 6.40
N GLU A 273 -36.58 13.59 5.28
CA GLU A 273 -37.20 14.04 4.02
C GLU A 273 -38.70 13.69 4.02
#